data_AF-A0AAF0GNI9-F1
#
_entry.id   AF-A0AAF0GNI9-F1
#
_cell.length_a   1.000
_cell.length_b   1.000
_cell.length_c   1.000
_cell.angle_alpha   90.00
_cell.angle_beta   90.00
_cell.angle_gamma   90.00
#
_symmetry.space_group_name_H-M   'P 1'
#
loop_
_entity.id
_entity.type
_entity.pdbx_description
1 polymer ?
#
loop_
_entity_poly.entity_id
_entity_poly.type
_entity_poly.pdbx_seq_one_letter_code
_entity_poly.pdbx_strand_id
1 'polypeptide(L)'
;MNQKMEFAVDANEIQRLVIQYCNLEQPLDVGERAFEDVLQYLISNQKRIKTDRSFVEANLIGFFDNQNKNSLIIDVISNELKAILSNLGYEDSKIILKKWASKGHLVASKDRLSIRKVTDNRRETFYALKLSSDEAKSFVILSPNDGIDYNSDNRNSINNIGANFDLKKAIEEASKGPFPDLLEFSDLDSELT
;
A
#
# COMPACT_ATOMS: atom_id res chain seq x y z
N MET A 1 23.21 22.76 42.57
CA MET A 1 21.93 22.94 43.28
C MET A 1 20.94 23.56 42.29
N ASN A 2 20.13 22.74 41.61
CA ASN A 2 19.03 23.17 40.73
C ASN A 2 17.83 22.28 41.07
N GLN A 3 17.23 22.56 42.23
CA GLN A 3 15.89 22.12 42.59
C GLN A 3 15.02 23.37 42.51
N LYS A 4 14.18 23.48 41.47
CA LYS A 4 12.96 24.30 41.44
C LYS A 4 12.26 24.12 40.10
N MET A 5 11.55 23.00 39.99
CA MET A 5 10.32 22.73 39.23
C MET A 5 10.29 21.23 38.92
N GLU A 6 9.70 20.46 39.82
CA GLU A 6 9.30 19.06 39.58
C GLU A 6 8.09 19.03 38.63
N PHE A 7 8.25 19.57 37.43
CA PHE A 7 7.36 19.27 36.33
C PHE A 7 8.08 18.25 35.46
N ALA A 8 7.64 17.00 35.55
CA ALA A 8 7.94 16.01 34.52
C ALA A 8 7.21 16.49 33.26
N VAL A 9 7.88 17.33 32.50
CA VAL A 9 7.37 17.83 31.23
C VAL A 9 7.36 16.64 30.26
N ASP A 10 6.19 16.09 30.01
CA ASP A 10 6.02 15.04 29.00
C ASP A 10 6.19 15.66 27.62
N ALA A 11 7.35 15.42 27.01
CA ALA A 11 7.67 15.90 25.69
C ALA A 11 6.64 15.47 24.63
N ASN A 12 5.96 14.33 24.83
CA ASN A 12 4.93 13.84 23.92
C ASN A 12 3.63 14.65 24.03
N GLU A 13 3.27 15.11 25.24
CA GLU A 13 2.10 15.98 25.42
C GLU A 13 2.35 17.37 24.83
N ILE A 14 3.54 17.94 25.02
CA ILE A 14 3.91 19.21 24.38
C ILE A 14 3.81 19.09 22.86
N GLN A 15 4.34 17.99 22.30
CA GLN A 15 4.27 17.76 20.86
C GLN A 15 2.81 17.67 20.37
N ARG A 16 1.94 16.95 21.09
CA ARG A 16 0.51 16.85 20.75
C ARG A 16 -0.20 18.20 20.82
N LEU A 17 0.07 18.99 21.85
CA LEU A 17 -0.50 20.34 22.02
C LEU A 17 -0.08 21.29 20.89
N VAL A 18 1.19 21.25 20.47
CA VAL A 18 1.67 22.07 19.35
C VAL A 18 1.02 21.64 18.03
N ILE A 19 0.91 20.33 17.78
CA ILE A 19 0.24 19.79 16.58
C ILE A 19 -1.23 20.23 16.55
N GLN A 20 -1.94 20.10 17.67
CA GLN A 20 -3.35 20.49 17.80
C GLN A 20 -3.56 22.00 17.66
N TYR A 21 -2.67 22.82 18.22
CA TYR A 21 -2.78 24.28 18.17
C TYR A 21 -2.44 24.84 16.79
N CYS A 22 -1.57 24.18 16.03
CA CYS A 22 -1.16 24.62 14.70
C CYS A 22 -2.03 24.06 13.56
N ASN A 23 -3.11 23.31 13.84
CA ASN A 23 -3.88 22.57 12.82
C ASN A 23 -2.97 21.76 11.87
N LEU A 24 -1.82 21.30 12.38
CA LEU A 24 -0.95 20.41 11.63
C LEU A 24 -1.65 19.06 11.66
N GLU A 25 -2.06 18.54 10.49
CA GLU A 25 -2.32 17.11 10.37
C GLU A 25 -1.12 16.41 11.00
N GLN A 26 -1.35 15.42 11.89
CA GLN A 26 -0.26 14.73 12.58
C GLN A 26 0.85 14.46 11.57
N PRO A 27 2.11 14.82 11.87
CA PRO A 27 3.18 14.57 10.93
C PRO A 27 3.13 13.08 10.63
N LEU A 28 2.73 12.73 9.40
CA LEU A 28 2.74 11.36 8.90
C LEU A 28 4.02 10.75 9.41
N ASP A 29 3.92 9.60 10.08
CA ASP A 29 5.11 8.95 10.64
C ASP A 29 6.18 8.95 9.55
N VAL A 30 7.36 9.49 9.85
CA VAL A 30 8.48 9.64 8.92
C VAL A 30 8.75 8.35 8.16
N GLY A 31 8.48 7.19 8.78
CA GLY A 31 8.51 5.89 8.13
C GLY A 31 7.46 5.73 7.00
N GLU A 32 6.19 6.06 7.23
CA GLU A 32 5.16 5.99 6.17
C GLU A 32 5.47 6.97 5.04
N ARG A 33 5.76 8.23 5.38
CA ARG A 33 6.06 9.24 4.36
C ARG A 33 7.22 8.81 3.47
N ALA A 34 8.29 8.30 4.08
CA ALA A 34 9.43 7.80 3.33
C ALA A 34 9.06 6.60 2.44
N PHE A 35 8.15 5.74 2.90
CA PHE A 35 7.71 4.60 2.12
C PHE A 35 6.90 5.06 0.90
N GLU A 36 5.94 5.96 1.08
CA GLU A 36 5.13 6.55 0.02
C GLU A 36 6.00 7.27 -1.02
N ASP A 37 6.96 8.09 -0.58
CA ASP A 37 7.86 8.82 -1.48
C ASP A 37 8.76 7.87 -2.28
N VAL A 38 9.29 6.82 -1.64
CA VAL A 38 10.07 5.78 -2.32
C VAL A 38 9.21 4.97 -3.28
N LEU A 39 7.98 4.62 -2.89
CA LEU A 39 7.04 3.91 -3.74
C LEU A 39 6.73 4.73 -5.01
N GLN A 40 6.44 6.02 -4.85
CA GLN A 40 6.20 6.94 -5.97
C GLN A 40 7.43 7.03 -6.89
N TYR A 41 8.63 7.06 -6.31
CA TYR A 41 9.88 7.02 -7.07
C TYR A 41 10.02 5.72 -7.87
N LEU A 42 9.74 4.57 -7.26
CA LEU A 42 9.81 3.25 -7.91
C LEU A 42 8.79 3.11 -9.05
N ILE A 43 7.57 3.62 -8.87
CA ILE A 43 6.54 3.66 -9.91
C ILE A 43 7.02 4.51 -11.09
N SER A 44 7.56 5.70 -10.80
CA SER A 44 8.07 6.63 -11.83
C SER A 44 9.27 6.05 -12.59
N ASN A 45 10.07 5.20 -11.92
CA ASN A 45 11.27 4.59 -12.47
C ASN A 45 11.12 3.08 -12.75
N GLN A 46 9.89 2.58 -12.90
CA GLN A 46 9.59 1.14 -12.99
C GLN A 46 10.36 0.42 -14.11
N LYS A 47 10.76 1.12 -15.19
CA LYS A 47 11.59 0.55 -16.29
C LYS A 47 12.97 0.07 -15.83
N ARG A 48 13.47 0.62 -14.73
CA ARG A 48 14.75 0.27 -14.09
C ARG A 48 14.60 -0.88 -13.08
N ILE A 49 13.41 -1.48 -12.99
CA ILE A 49 13.12 -2.66 -12.18
C ILE A 49 12.81 -3.80 -13.15
N LYS A 50 13.49 -4.94 -13.01
CA LYS A 50 13.35 -6.07 -13.94
C LYS A 50 12.66 -7.26 -13.27
N THR A 51 11.95 -8.06 -14.04
CA THR A 51 11.38 -9.33 -13.56
C THR A 51 12.42 -10.47 -13.62
N ASP A 52 13.31 -10.41 -14.61
CA ASP A 52 14.38 -11.40 -14.78
C ASP A 52 15.70 -10.90 -14.16
N ARG A 53 16.42 -11.80 -13.48
CA ARG A 53 17.71 -11.56 -12.81
C ARG A 53 18.92 -11.85 -13.69
N SER A 54 18.70 -12.27 -14.93
CA SER A 54 19.75 -12.72 -15.85
C SER A 54 20.54 -11.59 -16.51
N PHE A 55 20.00 -10.37 -16.58
CA PHE A 55 20.64 -9.23 -17.24
C PHE A 55 20.64 -7.98 -16.36
N VAL A 56 21.84 -7.49 -16.05
CA VAL A 56 22.04 -6.28 -15.22
C VAL A 56 22.41 -5.11 -16.12
N GLU A 57 21.46 -4.20 -16.31
CA GLU A 57 21.70 -2.91 -16.96
C GLU A 57 22.48 -1.96 -16.03
N ALA A 58 23.24 -1.02 -16.61
CA ALA A 58 24.13 -0.11 -15.88
C ALA A 58 23.42 0.83 -14.88
N ASN A 59 22.08 0.87 -14.85
CA ASN A 59 21.27 1.73 -13.98
C ASN A 59 20.11 0.96 -13.32
N LEU A 60 20.28 -0.32 -13.04
CA LEU A 60 19.24 -1.14 -12.42
C LEU A 60 18.97 -0.69 -10.96
N ILE A 61 17.70 -0.54 -10.58
CA ILE A 61 17.28 -0.25 -9.21
C ILE A 61 17.05 -1.55 -8.42
N GLY A 62 16.48 -2.55 -9.07
CA GLY A 62 16.04 -3.76 -8.39
C GLY A 62 15.29 -4.75 -9.28
N PHE A 63 14.67 -5.73 -8.62
CA PHE A 63 13.92 -6.78 -9.28
C PHE A 63 12.55 -6.99 -8.65
N PHE A 64 11.57 -7.39 -9.46
CA PHE A 64 10.32 -7.95 -8.96
C PHE A 64 10.54 -9.40 -8.53
N ASP A 65 10.16 -9.74 -7.31
CA ASP A 65 10.20 -11.13 -6.83
C ASP A 65 8.84 -11.79 -7.11
N ASN A 66 8.81 -12.60 -8.17
CA ASN A 66 7.60 -13.24 -8.65
C ASN A 66 7.27 -14.54 -7.89
N GLN A 67 7.98 -14.85 -6.80
CA GLN A 67 7.77 -16.09 -6.04
C GLN A 67 6.54 -16.03 -5.12
N ASN A 68 6.08 -14.83 -4.74
CA ASN A 68 4.95 -14.66 -3.83
C ASN A 68 3.70 -14.22 -4.60
N LYS A 69 2.67 -15.08 -4.61
CA LYS A 69 1.41 -14.83 -5.32
C LYS A 69 0.48 -13.84 -4.61
N ASN A 70 0.62 -13.67 -3.30
CA ASN A 70 -0.32 -12.89 -2.48
C ASN A 70 0.15 -11.44 -2.23
N SER A 71 1.40 -11.12 -2.53
CA SER A 71 1.94 -9.78 -2.33
C SER A 71 3.10 -9.56 -3.28
N LEU A 72 3.10 -8.41 -3.96
CA LEU A 72 4.22 -8.00 -4.77
C LEU A 72 5.40 -7.66 -3.86
N ILE A 73 6.56 -8.23 -4.16
CA ILE A 73 7.81 -7.89 -3.49
C ILE A 73 8.76 -7.28 -4.50
N ILE A 74 9.35 -6.14 -4.15
CA ILE A 74 10.39 -5.49 -4.93
C ILE A 74 11.71 -5.60 -4.17
N ASP A 75 12.66 -6.34 -4.73
CA ASP A 75 14.04 -6.41 -4.24
C ASP A 75 14.81 -5.18 -4.73
N VAL A 76 15.00 -4.17 -3.88
CA VAL A 76 15.77 -2.98 -4.21
C VAL A 76 17.23 -3.16 -3.79
N ILE A 77 18.17 -2.82 -4.68
CA ILE A 77 19.61 -2.89 -4.40
C ILE A 77 19.95 -1.94 -3.23
N SER A 78 20.77 -2.41 -2.28
CA SER A 78 21.06 -1.67 -1.04
C SER A 78 21.66 -0.29 -1.27
N ASN A 79 22.55 -0.16 -2.26
CA ASN A 79 23.19 1.12 -2.60
C ASN A 79 22.19 2.08 -3.24
N GLU A 80 21.36 1.58 -4.16
CA GLU A 80 20.33 2.38 -4.82
C GLU A 80 19.28 2.86 -3.82
N LEU A 81 18.78 1.99 -2.92
CA LEU A 81 17.78 2.41 -1.94
C LEU A 81 18.29 3.54 -1.03
N LYS A 82 19.55 3.45 -0.58
CA LYS A 82 20.17 4.50 0.23
C LYS A 82 20.33 5.80 -0.56
N ALA A 83 20.70 5.71 -1.83
CA ALA A 83 20.78 6.87 -2.71
C ALA A 83 19.41 7.53 -2.92
N ILE A 84 18.37 6.73 -3.16
CA ILE A 84 16.98 7.22 -3.29
C ILE A 84 16.56 7.93 -2.01
N LEU A 85 16.72 7.32 -0.84
CA LEU A 85 16.38 7.94 0.44
C LEU A 85 17.14 9.25 0.67
N SER A 86 18.44 9.26 0.38
CA SER A 86 19.26 10.48 0.50
C SER A 86 18.79 11.58 -0.46
N ASN A 87 18.41 11.23 -1.69
CA ASN A 87 17.92 12.19 -2.68
C ASN A 87 16.54 12.76 -2.33
N LEU A 88 15.72 11.98 -1.60
CA LEU A 88 14.43 12.41 -1.07
C LEU A 88 14.57 13.23 0.23
N GLY A 89 15.80 13.47 0.71
CA GLY A 89 16.07 14.28 1.90
C GLY A 89 16.03 13.50 3.22
N TYR A 90 16.04 12.16 3.17
CA TYR A 90 16.08 11.33 4.37
C TYR A 90 17.52 11.00 4.78
N GLU A 91 17.98 11.61 5.88
CA GLU A 91 19.35 11.47 6.36
C GLU A 91 19.62 10.11 7.04
N ASP A 92 18.70 9.62 7.88
CA ASP A 92 18.87 8.35 8.59
C ASP A 92 18.09 7.20 7.97
N SER A 93 18.70 6.61 6.93
CA SER A 93 18.14 5.44 6.25
C SER A 93 17.97 4.23 7.19
N LYS A 94 18.76 4.11 8.28
CA LYS A 94 18.66 2.95 9.18
C LYS A 94 17.41 3.03 10.05
N ILE A 95 17.07 4.22 10.54
CA ILE A 95 15.83 4.44 11.30
C ILE A 95 14.63 4.12 10.42
N ILE A 96 14.62 4.60 9.17
CA ILE A 96 13.54 4.35 8.21
C ILE A 96 13.37 2.85 7.95
N LEU A 97 14.46 2.14 7.63
CA LEU A 97 14.42 0.70 7.39
C LEU A 97 13.91 -0.10 8.60
N LYS A 98 14.28 0.30 9.83
CA LYS A 98 13.75 -0.32 11.05
C LYS A 98 12.25 -0.07 11.20
N LYS A 99 11.78 1.15 10.91
CA LYS A 99 10.35 1.48 10.93
C LYS A 99 9.59 0.65 9.90
N TRP A 100 10.08 0.56 8.66
CA TRP A 100 9.47 -0.28 7.62
C TRP A 100 9.41 -1.75 8.00
N ALA A 101 10.45 -2.30 8.62
CA ALA A 101 10.43 -3.67 9.13
C ALA A 101 9.37 -3.86 10.22
N SER A 102 9.26 -2.91 11.16
CA SER A 102 8.28 -2.99 12.24
C SER A 102 6.83 -2.91 11.75
N LYS A 103 6.61 -2.28 10.59
CA LYS A 103 5.28 -2.09 10.00
C LYS A 103 4.91 -3.10 8.91
N GLY A 104 5.85 -3.96 8.52
CA GLY A 104 5.63 -4.98 7.50
C GLY A 104 5.85 -4.54 6.06
N HIS A 105 6.30 -3.30 5.84
CA HIS A 105 6.71 -2.77 4.53
C HIS A 105 8.03 -3.38 4.04
N LEU A 106 8.89 -3.82 4.97
CA LEU A 106 10.16 -4.48 4.65
C LEU A 106 10.13 -5.93 5.11
N VAL A 107 10.36 -6.86 4.17
CA VAL A 107 10.51 -8.30 4.47
C VAL A 107 11.89 -8.52 5.08
N ALA A 108 11.93 -8.55 6.40
CA ALA A 108 13.14 -8.70 7.19
C ALA A 108 13.14 -9.99 8.02
N SER A 109 14.32 -10.55 8.26
CA SER A 109 14.53 -11.59 9.26
C SER A 109 14.79 -10.97 10.63
N LYS A 110 14.57 -11.74 11.71
CA LYS A 110 14.70 -11.26 13.11
C LYS A 110 15.98 -10.46 13.38
N ASP A 111 17.10 -10.88 12.79
CA ASP A 111 18.42 -10.27 13.03
C ASP A 111 18.94 -9.45 11.84
N ARG A 112 18.23 -9.41 10.71
CA ARG A 112 18.70 -8.79 9.46
C ARG A 112 17.58 -8.14 8.67
N LEU A 113 17.78 -6.85 8.37
CA LEU A 113 16.89 -6.04 7.55
C LEU A 113 17.10 -6.23 6.04
N SER A 114 18.21 -6.87 5.63
CA SER A 114 18.59 -7.03 4.23
C SER A 114 18.81 -8.49 3.87
N ILE A 115 18.61 -8.82 2.60
CA ILE A 115 18.77 -10.17 2.05
C ILE A 115 19.94 -10.15 1.05
N ARG A 116 20.76 -11.20 1.02
CA ARG A 116 21.82 -11.34 0.01
C ARG A 116 21.34 -12.29 -1.08
N LYS A 117 21.41 -11.84 -2.34
CA LYS A 117 21.03 -12.62 -3.52
C LYS A 117 22.21 -12.62 -4.51
N VAL A 118 22.26 -13.65 -5.36
CA VAL A 118 23.23 -13.73 -6.45
C VAL A 118 22.55 -13.23 -7.72
N THR A 119 23.17 -12.24 -8.36
CA THR A 119 22.72 -11.63 -9.61
C THR A 119 23.93 -11.55 -10.53
N ASP A 120 23.83 -12.08 -11.75
CA ASP A 120 24.94 -12.12 -12.73
C ASP A 120 26.29 -12.56 -12.13
N ASN A 121 26.29 -13.72 -11.46
CA ASN A 121 27.45 -14.29 -10.75
C ASN A 121 28.07 -13.42 -9.64
N ARG A 122 27.44 -12.31 -9.26
CA ARG A 122 27.86 -11.44 -8.16
C ARG A 122 26.91 -11.53 -6.99
N ARG A 123 27.43 -11.50 -5.77
CA ARG A 123 26.63 -11.46 -4.54
C ARG A 123 26.33 -10.01 -4.20
N GLU A 124 25.06 -9.64 -4.25
CA GLU A 124 24.59 -8.31 -3.92
C GLU A 124 23.61 -8.34 -2.75
N THR A 125 23.48 -7.21 -2.07
CA THR A 125 22.60 -7.04 -0.92
C THR A 125 21.39 -6.22 -1.33
N PHE A 126 20.21 -6.71 -0.97
CA PHE A 126 18.91 -6.15 -1.34
C PHE A 126 18.07 -5.88 -0.09
N TYR A 127 17.12 -4.96 -0.23
CA TYR A 127 16.01 -4.74 0.68
C TYR A 127 14.73 -5.16 -0.03
N ALA A 128 14.00 -6.11 0.55
CA ALA A 128 12.77 -6.63 -0.04
C ALA A 128 11.58 -5.82 0.47
N LEU A 129 11.10 -4.90 -0.37
CA LEU A 129 9.93 -4.09 -0.07
C LEU A 129 8.67 -4.87 -0.43
N LYS A 130 7.76 -5.01 0.53
CA LYS A 130 6.46 -5.64 0.33
C LYS A 130 5.43 -4.57 0.04
N LEU A 131 4.72 -4.74 -1.06
CA LEU A 131 3.64 -3.87 -1.46
C LEU A 131 2.31 -4.56 -1.22
N SER A 132 1.32 -3.76 -0.84
CA SER A 132 -0.08 -4.16 -0.80
C SER A 132 -0.64 -4.38 -2.22
N SER A 133 -1.77 -5.09 -2.29
CA SER A 133 -2.46 -5.37 -3.55
C SER A 133 -2.89 -4.09 -4.29
N ASP A 134 -3.16 -3.00 -3.58
CA ASP A 134 -3.56 -1.72 -4.19
C ASP A 134 -2.35 -0.94 -4.74
N GLU A 135 -1.24 -0.92 -4.02
CA GLU A 135 0.02 -0.28 -4.47
C GLU A 135 0.60 -1.01 -5.69
N ALA A 136 0.47 -2.33 -5.74
CA ALA A 136 0.93 -3.15 -6.85
C ALA A 136 0.25 -2.79 -8.19
N LYS A 137 -1.03 -2.38 -8.16
CA LYS A 137 -1.78 -1.99 -9.38
C LYS A 137 -1.20 -0.77 -10.09
N SER A 138 -0.44 0.06 -9.37
CA SER A 138 0.19 1.26 -9.93
C SER A 138 1.40 0.95 -10.82
N PHE A 139 1.89 -0.29 -10.82
CA PHE A 139 2.99 -0.74 -11.67
C PHE A 139 2.45 -1.26 -13.02
N VAL A 140 2.53 -0.41 -14.04
CA VAL A 140 2.06 -0.69 -15.42
C VAL A 140 2.76 -1.90 -16.03
N ILE A 141 4.03 -2.14 -15.69
CA ILE A 141 4.82 -3.27 -16.22
C ILE A 141 4.27 -4.63 -15.78
N LEU A 142 3.48 -4.71 -14.70
CA LEU A 142 2.90 -5.94 -14.18
C LEU A 142 1.51 -6.26 -14.76
N SER A 143 1.07 -5.53 -15.79
CA SER A 143 -0.18 -5.79 -16.52
C SER A 143 -0.22 -7.21 -17.13
N PRO A 144 -1.42 -7.77 -17.38
CA PRO A 144 -1.80 -9.16 -17.08
C PRO A 144 -1.16 -10.30 -17.90
N ASN A 145 -0.10 -10.05 -18.64
CA ASN A 145 0.63 -11.10 -19.35
C ASN A 145 1.56 -11.94 -18.44
N ASP A 146 1.81 -11.51 -17.20
CA ASP A 146 2.71 -12.19 -16.26
C ASP A 146 1.99 -13.13 -15.26
N GLY A 147 0.67 -13.30 -15.37
CA GLY A 147 -0.08 -14.31 -14.61
C GLY A 147 -0.21 -14.03 -13.09
N ILE A 148 0.04 -12.80 -12.65
CA ILE A 148 -0.13 -12.39 -11.25
C ILE A 148 -1.57 -11.88 -11.06
N ASP A 149 -2.43 -12.72 -10.49
CA ASP A 149 -3.82 -12.37 -10.18
C ASP A 149 -3.87 -11.60 -8.85
N TYR A 150 -3.76 -10.27 -8.90
CA TYR A 150 -3.83 -9.38 -7.74
C TYR A 150 -5.24 -9.27 -7.12
N ASN A 151 -6.10 -10.27 -7.32
CA ASN A 151 -7.53 -10.23 -7.02
C ASN A 151 -7.96 -11.28 -5.98
N SER A 152 -7.12 -11.57 -4.97
CA SER A 152 -7.46 -12.56 -3.92
C SER A 152 -8.22 -11.97 -2.72
N ASP A 153 -8.15 -10.66 -2.46
CA ASP A 153 -8.58 -10.12 -1.16
C ASP A 153 -10.04 -9.61 -1.12
N ASN A 154 -10.78 -9.70 -2.23
CA ASN A 154 -12.19 -9.24 -2.25
C ASN A 154 -13.23 -10.30 -2.63
N ARG A 155 -12.84 -11.57 -2.82
CA ARG A 155 -13.79 -12.66 -3.12
C ARG A 155 -14.28 -13.43 -1.88
N ASN A 156 -13.59 -13.32 -0.75
CA ASN A 156 -13.98 -14.05 0.47
C ASN A 156 -14.85 -13.24 1.46
N SER A 157 -15.06 -11.94 1.22
CA SER A 157 -15.98 -11.13 2.02
C SER A 157 -17.38 -11.00 1.41
N ILE A 158 -17.55 -11.32 0.12
CA ILE A 158 -18.85 -11.26 -0.57
C ILE A 158 -19.62 -12.60 -0.45
N ASN A 159 -18.91 -13.72 -0.30
CA ASN A 159 -19.54 -15.04 -0.23
C ASN A 159 -20.10 -15.44 1.15
N ASN A 160 -19.99 -14.58 2.16
CA ASN A 160 -20.53 -14.83 3.51
C ASN A 160 -21.67 -13.87 3.94
N ILE A 161 -22.20 -13.07 3.00
CA ILE A 161 -23.44 -12.29 3.22
C ILE A 161 -24.67 -13.00 2.59
N GLY A 162 -24.45 -14.10 1.87
CA GLY A 162 -25.48 -14.83 1.12
C GLY A 162 -26.09 -16.07 1.78
N ALA A 163 -25.87 -16.31 3.08
CA ALA A 163 -26.51 -17.42 3.79
C ALA A 163 -27.67 -16.89 4.65
N ASN A 164 -28.90 -17.25 4.26
CA ASN A 164 -30.19 -16.95 4.91
C ASN A 164 -30.86 -15.60 4.63
N PHE A 165 -31.12 -15.29 3.35
CA PHE A 165 -32.33 -14.52 3.03
C PHE A 165 -33.08 -15.20 1.89
N ASP A 166 -34.12 -15.95 2.25
CA ASP A 166 -34.94 -16.72 1.34
C ASP A 166 -35.87 -15.77 0.56
N LEU A 167 -35.33 -15.15 -0.48
CA LEU A 167 -35.96 -14.13 -1.33
C LEU A 167 -37.31 -14.59 -1.93
N LYS A 168 -37.53 -15.90 -2.05
CA LYS A 168 -38.81 -16.43 -2.52
C LYS A 168 -39.95 -16.21 -1.54
N LYS A 169 -39.68 -16.26 -0.23
CA LYS A 169 -40.69 -16.05 0.81
C LYS A 169 -41.09 -14.58 0.94
N ALA A 170 -40.14 -13.66 0.78
CA ALA A 170 -40.39 -12.22 0.85
C ALA A 170 -41.23 -11.70 -0.34
N ILE A 171 -41.06 -12.28 -1.53
CA ILE A 171 -41.83 -11.90 -2.73
C ILE A 171 -43.28 -12.42 -2.63
N GLU A 172 -43.50 -13.59 -2.03
CA GLU A 172 -44.83 -14.17 -1.85
C GLU A 172 -45.65 -13.47 -0.74
N GLU A 173 -44.99 -12.95 0.31
CA GLU A 173 -45.63 -12.15 1.35
C GLU A 173 -45.98 -10.73 0.88
N ALA A 174 -45.20 -10.15 -0.04
CA ALA A 174 -45.50 -8.84 -0.64
C ALA A 174 -46.69 -8.86 -1.62
N SER A 175 -47.09 -10.02 -2.15
CA SER A 175 -48.21 -10.14 -3.09
C SER A 175 -49.59 -10.30 -2.43
N LYS A 176 -49.68 -10.31 -1.09
CA LYS A 176 -50.92 -10.63 -0.34
C LYS A 176 -51.39 -9.52 0.64
N GLY A 177 -50.87 -8.30 0.54
CA GLY A 177 -51.27 -7.16 1.40
C GLY A 177 -52.03 -6.06 0.66
N PRO A 178 -53.04 -5.41 1.27
CA PRO A 178 -54.01 -4.57 0.56
C PRO A 178 -53.48 -3.14 0.43
N PHE A 179 -53.70 -2.50 -0.72
CA PHE A 179 -53.99 -1.07 -0.94
C PHE A 179 -53.63 -0.68 -2.38
N PRO A 180 -54.35 0.28 -2.98
CA PRO A 180 -54.98 0.11 -4.28
C PRO A 180 -54.31 0.98 -5.36
N ASP A 181 -54.77 0.77 -6.59
CA ASP A 181 -54.58 1.59 -7.79
C ASP A 181 -54.19 3.05 -7.50
N LEU A 182 -53.03 3.47 -8.00
CA LEU A 182 -52.78 4.85 -8.37
C LEU A 182 -52.00 4.93 -9.69
N LEU A 183 -52.80 4.97 -10.75
CA LEU A 183 -52.74 5.91 -11.88
C LEU A 183 -51.58 5.79 -12.87
N GLU A 184 -51.97 5.33 -14.05
CA GLU A 184 -51.42 5.65 -15.36
C GLU A 184 -51.08 7.14 -15.49
N PHE A 185 -49.87 7.43 -15.97
CA PHE A 185 -49.60 8.66 -16.70
C PHE A 185 -49.19 8.28 -18.11
N SER A 186 -50.20 8.20 -18.98
CA SER A 186 -50.03 8.37 -20.42
C SER A 186 -49.75 9.86 -20.72
N ASP A 187 -49.06 10.06 -21.84
CA ASP A 187 -49.03 11.28 -22.64
C ASP A 187 -48.35 12.52 -22.03
N LEU A 188 -47.13 12.78 -22.51
CA LEU A 188 -46.65 14.16 -22.64
C LEU A 188 -45.83 14.31 -23.93
N ASP A 189 -46.57 14.86 -24.88
CA ASP A 189 -46.26 15.39 -26.19
C ASP A 189 -44.80 15.75 -26.49
N SER A 190 -44.40 15.27 -27.67
CA SER A 190 -43.25 15.73 -28.42
C SER A 190 -43.68 16.89 -29.31
N GLU A 191 -43.56 18.12 -28.82
CA GLU A 191 -43.45 19.30 -29.65
C GLU A 191 -42.42 20.24 -29.02
N LEU A 192 -41.30 20.44 -29.71
CA LEU A 192 -40.61 21.73 -29.84
C LEU A 192 -39.47 21.59 -30.86
N THR A 193 -39.82 21.97 -32.10
CA THR A 193 -39.03 22.64 -33.15
C THR A 193 -37.63 22.15 -33.49
#